data_AF-A0A381YR01-F1
#
_entry.id   AF-A0A381YR01-F1
#
_cell.length_a   1.000
_cell.length_b   1.000
_cell.length_c   1.000
_cell.angle_alpha   90.00
_cell.angle_beta   90.00
_cell.angle_gamma   90.00
#
_symmetry.space_group_name_H-M   'P 1'
#
loop_
_entity.id
_entity.type
_entity.pdbx_description
1 polymer ?
#
loop_
_entity_poly.entity_id
_entity_poly.type
_entity_poly.pdbx_seq_one_letter_code
_entity_poly.pdbx_strand_id
1 'polypeptide(L)'
;MRMLKILLMLFTMSPVLAQQSVLEIPFETVPNFLKYSPDMNLGEVLGVAVNSQGNIVVLNHPGSANAGPIWSNSTTQLLEFDGDGRFLREIGKGVYGIAYAH
;
A
#
# COMPACT_ATOMS: atom_id res chain seq x y z
N MET A 1 -6.59 57.29 1.19
CA MET A 1 -7.48 56.11 0.98
C MET A 1 -7.14 55.26 -0.25
N ARG A 2 -6.82 55.84 -1.42
CA ARG A 2 -6.44 55.08 -2.64
C ARG A 2 -5.21 54.18 -2.46
N MET A 3 -4.13 54.69 -1.87
CA MET A 3 -2.90 53.92 -1.65
C MET A 3 -3.08 52.75 -0.66
N LEU A 4 -3.92 52.92 0.37
CA LEU A 4 -4.21 51.87 1.35
C LEU A 4 -4.96 50.68 0.70
N LYS A 5 -5.85 50.96 -0.26
CA LYS A 5 -6.56 49.91 -1.02
C LYS A 5 -5.62 49.10 -1.92
N ILE A 6 -4.65 49.76 -2.54
CA ILE A 6 -3.65 49.11 -3.41
C ILE A 6 -2.72 48.22 -2.57
N LEU A 7 -2.27 48.70 -1.41
CA LEU A 7 -1.42 47.94 -0.49
C LEU A 7 -2.15 46.70 0.04
N LEU A 8 -3.44 46.83 0.37
CA LEU A 8 -4.28 45.72 0.82
C LEU A 8 -4.45 44.67 -0.28
N MET A 9 -4.69 45.09 -1.54
CA MET A 9 -4.78 44.16 -2.68
C MET A 9 -3.46 43.41 -2.92
N LEU A 10 -2.31 44.09 -2.82
CA LEU A 10 -1.00 43.44 -2.95
C LEU A 10 -0.78 42.38 -1.86
N PHE A 11 -1.14 42.68 -0.61
CA PHE A 11 -1.00 41.74 0.50
C PHE A 11 -1.89 40.50 0.36
N THR A 12 -3.07 40.64 -0.26
CA THR A 12 -3.98 39.51 -0.51
C THR A 12 -3.60 38.63 -1.70
N MET A 13 -2.67 39.07 -2.57
CA MET A 13 -2.21 38.29 -3.73
C MET A 13 -1.06 37.32 -3.41
N SER A 14 -0.34 37.53 -2.29
CA SER A 14 0.76 36.68 -1.84
C SER A 14 0.47 35.17 -1.79
N PRO A 15 -0.68 34.68 -1.28
CA PRO A 15 -0.95 33.24 -1.23
C PRO A 15 -1.16 32.59 -2.61
N VAL A 16 -1.55 33.35 -3.64
CA VAL A 16 -1.73 32.84 -5.02
C VAL A 16 -0.37 32.55 -5.68
N LEU A 17 0.66 33.30 -5.31
CA LEU A 17 2.02 33.11 -5.84
C LEU A 17 2.82 32.07 -5.04
N ALA A 18 2.26 31.58 -3.92
CA ALA A 18 2.88 30.58 -3.05
C ALA A 18 2.46 29.14 -3.39
N GLN A 19 1.61 28.91 -4.39
CA GLN A 19 1.33 27.55 -4.87
C GLN A 19 2.55 26.99 -5.61
N GLN A 20 3.35 26.17 -4.92
CA GLN A 20 4.36 25.33 -5.55
C GLN A 20 3.70 24.13 -6.22
N SER A 21 4.03 23.90 -7.49
CA SER A 21 3.73 22.64 -8.16
C SER A 21 4.49 21.50 -7.47
N VAL A 22 3.77 20.54 -6.92
CA VAL A 22 4.37 19.34 -6.33
C VAL A 22 4.97 18.51 -7.45
N LEU A 23 6.19 17.98 -7.24
CA LEU A 23 6.79 17.04 -8.17
C LEU A 23 5.98 15.75 -8.17
N GLU A 24 5.62 15.30 -9.36
CA GLU A 24 5.03 13.98 -9.55
C GLU A 24 6.09 12.91 -9.30
N ILE A 25 5.71 11.85 -8.58
CA ILE A 25 6.58 10.68 -8.41
C ILE A 25 6.41 9.84 -9.67
N PRO A 26 7.44 9.70 -10.52
CA PRO A 26 7.32 8.88 -11.72
C PRO A 26 7.09 7.43 -11.31
N PHE A 27 6.10 6.78 -11.92
CA PHE A 27 5.85 5.37 -11.78
C PHE A 27 5.70 4.73 -13.15
N GLU A 28 6.13 3.48 -13.25
CA GLU A 28 5.89 2.62 -14.40
C GLU A 28 5.21 1.36 -13.90
N THR A 29 4.17 0.92 -14.61
CA THR A 29 3.52 -0.34 -14.30
C THR A 29 4.41 -1.49 -14.75
N VAL A 30 4.84 -2.33 -13.82
CA VAL A 30 5.50 -3.60 -14.14
C VAL A 30 4.45 -4.71 -14.17
N PRO A 31 4.03 -5.19 -15.36
CA PRO A 31 2.96 -6.17 -15.45
C PRO A 31 3.38 -7.51 -14.86
N ASN A 32 2.46 -8.17 -14.16
CA ASN A 32 2.65 -9.50 -13.59
C ASN A 32 3.87 -9.61 -12.66
N PHE A 33 4.23 -8.57 -11.91
CA PHE A 33 5.45 -8.56 -11.11
C PHE A 33 5.51 -9.68 -10.06
N LEU A 34 4.46 -9.86 -9.25
CA LEU A 34 4.40 -10.90 -8.22
C LEU A 34 4.16 -12.29 -8.84
N LYS A 35 5.02 -13.26 -8.50
CA LYS A 35 5.02 -14.64 -9.01
C LYS A 35 4.88 -15.61 -7.85
N TYR A 36 3.80 -16.40 -7.84
CA TYR A 36 3.51 -17.43 -6.84
C TYR A 36 2.69 -18.56 -7.46
N SER A 37 2.40 -19.62 -6.69
CA SER A 37 1.75 -20.83 -7.20
C SER A 37 0.45 -20.51 -7.95
N PRO A 38 0.17 -21.15 -9.11
CA PRO A 38 -1.11 -21.00 -9.80
C PRO A 38 -2.32 -21.48 -8.98
N ASP A 39 -2.08 -22.25 -7.91
CA ASP A 39 -3.13 -22.70 -6.98
C ASP A 39 -3.49 -21.64 -5.92
N MET A 40 -2.82 -20.48 -5.94
CA MET A 40 -3.02 -19.39 -5.01
C MET A 40 -3.49 -18.14 -5.76
N ASN A 41 -4.31 -17.32 -5.10
CA ASN A 41 -4.74 -16.02 -5.63
C ASN A 41 -4.54 -14.93 -4.57
N LEU A 42 -4.20 -13.72 -5.03
CA LEU A 42 -4.40 -12.52 -4.25
C LEU A 42 -5.90 -12.23 -4.24
N GLY A 43 -6.43 -11.96 -3.04
CA GLY A 43 -7.78 -11.46 -2.86
C GLY A 43 -7.76 -9.95 -2.69
N GLU A 44 -8.23 -9.47 -1.56
CA GLU A 44 -8.14 -8.05 -1.20
C GLU A 44 -6.77 -7.75 -0.57
N VAL A 45 -5.96 -6.94 -1.25
CA VAL A 45 -4.66 -6.52 -0.74
C VAL A 45 -4.85 -5.32 0.19
N LEU A 46 -4.66 -5.53 1.48
CA LEU A 46 -4.85 -4.52 2.52
C LEU A 46 -3.61 -3.65 2.71
N GLY A 47 -2.43 -4.16 2.34
CA GLY A 47 -1.19 -3.41 2.46
C GLY A 47 0.00 -4.06 1.78
N VAL A 48 1.00 -3.24 1.45
CA VAL A 48 2.28 -3.66 0.88
C VAL A 48 3.40 -2.89 1.58
N ALA A 49 4.45 -3.60 1.97
CA ALA A 49 5.65 -3.01 2.56
C ALA A 49 6.92 -3.61 1.93
N VAL A 50 8.01 -2.83 1.92
CA VAL A 50 9.34 -3.29 1.49
C VAL A 50 10.28 -3.19 2.67
N ASN A 51 10.99 -4.28 2.98
CA ASN A 51 11.97 -4.28 4.07
C ASN A 51 13.35 -3.79 3.60
N SER A 52 14.30 -3.65 4.53
CA SER A 52 15.66 -3.18 4.21
C SER A 52 16.49 -4.12 3.32
N GLN A 53 16.02 -5.35 3.10
CA GLN A 53 16.65 -6.32 2.19
C GLN A 53 16.05 -6.25 0.78
N GLY A 54 15.02 -5.43 0.57
CA GLY A 54 14.30 -5.35 -0.70
C GLY A 54 13.20 -6.40 -0.87
N ASN A 55 12.91 -7.22 0.15
CA ASN A 55 11.77 -8.14 0.09
C ASN A 55 10.47 -7.37 0.23
N ILE A 56 9.46 -7.85 -0.47
CA ILE A 56 8.12 -7.27 -0.49
C ILE A 56 7.22 -8.15 0.35
N VAL A 57 6.52 -7.54 1.30
CA VAL A 57 5.51 -8.21 2.12
C VAL A 57 4.15 -7.67 1.73
N VAL A 58 3.26 -8.58 1.33
CA VAL A 58 1.88 -8.29 0.95
C VAL A 58 0.97 -8.82 2.04
N LEU A 59 0.17 -7.93 2.64
CA LEU A 59 -0.95 -8.30 3.49
C LEU A 59 -2.15 -8.60 2.59
N ASN A 60 -2.41 -9.89 2.38
CA ASN A 60 -3.43 -10.40 1.49
C ASN A 60 -4.62 -10.95 2.29
N HIS A 61 -5.83 -10.60 1.92
CA HIS A 61 -7.05 -11.22 2.41
C HIS A 61 -7.60 -12.17 1.35
N PRO A 62 -7.28 -13.49 1.39
CA PRO A 62 -7.67 -14.45 0.35
C PRO A 62 -9.18 -14.79 0.37
N GLY A 63 -9.93 -14.29 1.35
CA GLY A 63 -11.35 -14.60 1.55
C GLY A 63 -11.56 -15.45 2.79
N SER A 64 -12.20 -16.61 2.64
CA SER A 64 -12.59 -17.45 3.77
C SER A 64 -11.54 -18.48 4.17
N ALA A 65 -11.40 -18.70 5.48
CA ALA A 65 -10.65 -19.83 6.00
C ALA A 65 -11.38 -21.13 5.72
N ASN A 66 -10.65 -22.13 5.21
CA ASN A 66 -11.14 -23.51 5.09
C ASN A 66 -10.50 -24.45 6.13
N ALA A 67 -9.67 -23.93 7.04
CA ALA A 67 -8.95 -24.72 8.04
C ALA A 67 -8.53 -23.89 9.27
N GLY A 68 -8.40 -24.55 10.43
CA GLY A 68 -7.92 -23.94 11.68
C GLY A 68 -9.05 -23.37 12.57
N PRO A 69 -8.71 -22.69 13.68
CA PRO A 69 -9.70 -22.06 14.56
C PRO A 69 -10.32 -20.79 13.97
N ILE A 70 -9.82 -20.36 12.81
CA ILE A 70 -10.27 -19.20 12.08
C ILE A 70 -11.40 -19.68 11.17
N TRP A 71 -12.57 -19.05 11.25
CA TRP A 71 -13.76 -19.44 10.50
C TRP A 71 -14.28 -18.24 9.70
N SER A 72 -14.99 -18.51 8.60
CA SER A 72 -15.56 -17.48 7.71
C SER A 72 -14.50 -16.65 6.98
N ASN A 73 -14.90 -15.50 6.45
CA ASN A 73 -14.13 -14.51 5.71
C ASN A 73 -13.08 -13.77 6.54
N SER A 74 -12.56 -14.33 7.63
CA SER A 74 -11.66 -13.64 8.55
C SER A 74 -10.24 -14.18 8.44
N THR A 75 -9.68 -14.21 7.24
CA THR A 75 -8.29 -14.65 7.06
C THR A 75 -7.49 -13.58 6.37
N THR A 76 -6.33 -13.29 6.95
CA THR A 76 -5.26 -12.64 6.22
C THR A 76 -4.03 -13.52 6.16
N GLN A 77 -3.20 -13.23 5.18
CA GLN A 77 -1.92 -13.86 4.90
C GLN A 77 -0.87 -12.77 4.76
N LEU A 78 0.31 -12.99 5.36
CA LEU A 78 1.50 -12.20 5.08
C LEU A 78 2.35 -12.96 4.07
N LEU A 79 2.26 -12.57 2.80
CA LEU A 79 2.99 -13.20 1.71
C LEU A 79 4.29 -12.42 1.46
N GLU A 80 5.43 -13.09 1.61
CA GLU A 80 6.76 -12.50 1.38
C GLU A 80 7.27 -12.89 0.00
N PHE A 81 7.79 -11.91 -0.74
CA PHE A 81 8.40 -12.04 -2.06
C PHE A 81 9.80 -11.42 -2.05
N ASP A 82 10.69 -11.90 -2.91
CA ASP A 82 11.99 -11.26 -3.14
C ASP A 82 11.86 -9.97 -3.96
N GLY A 83 12.99 -9.28 -4.16
CA GLY A 83 13.04 -8.04 -4.95
C GLY A 83 12.73 -8.21 -6.44
N ASP A 84 12.67 -9.44 -6.95
CA ASP A 84 12.26 -9.77 -8.32
C ASP A 84 10.79 -10.23 -8.37
N GLY A 85 10.07 -10.19 -7.24
CA GLY A 85 8.67 -10.58 -7.13
C GLY A 85 8.44 -12.09 -7.01
N ARG A 86 9.46 -12.92 -6.75
CA ARG A 86 9.28 -14.37 -6.53
C ARG A 86 8.83 -14.65 -5.10
N PHE A 87 7.82 -15.48 -4.96
CA PHE A 87 7.32 -15.91 -3.66
C PHE A 87 8.38 -16.65 -2.86
N LEU A 88 8.59 -16.20 -1.63
CA LEU A 88 9.50 -16.81 -0.67
C LEU A 88 8.71 -17.70 0.30
N ARG A 89 7.67 -17.15 0.95
CA ARG A 89 6.89 -17.86 1.98
C ARG A 89 5.66 -17.09 2.44
N GLU A 90 4.80 -17.78 3.18
CA GLU A 90 3.78 -17.17 4.03
C GLU A 90 4.32 -17.06 5.47
N ILE A 91 4.39 -15.84 6.00
CA ILE A 91 4.86 -15.57 7.36
C ILE A 91 3.74 -15.88 8.34
N GLY A 92 4.04 -16.70 9.35
CA GLY A 92 3.09 -16.97 10.43
C GLY A 92 1.83 -17.71 9.99
N LYS A 93 1.93 -18.56 8.96
CA LYS A 93 0.84 -19.41 8.48
C LYS A 93 0.15 -20.14 9.64
N GLY A 94 -1.17 -19.96 9.75
CA GLY A 94 -1.99 -20.59 10.79
C GLY A 94 -1.89 -19.94 12.18
N VAL A 95 -1.17 -18.82 12.33
CA VAL A 95 -1.13 -18.07 13.58
C VAL A 95 -2.41 -17.24 13.72
N TYR A 96 -3.21 -17.55 14.73
CA TYR A 96 -4.49 -16.87 15.01
C TYR A 96 -4.37 -15.35 15.10
N GLY A 97 -3.30 -14.83 15.71
CA GLY A 97 -3.09 -13.39 15.88
C GLY A 97 -2.90 -12.61 14.57
N ILE A 98 -2.56 -13.28 13.48
CA ILE A 98 -2.41 -12.67 12.15
C ILE A 98 -3.73 -12.74 11.37
N ALA A 99 -4.64 -13.65 11.74
CA ALA A 99 -5.88 -13.89 10.99
C ALA A 99 -6.77 -12.66 10.78
N TYR A 100 -6.71 -11.69 11.70
CA TYR A 100 -7.55 -10.47 11.73
C TYR A 100 -6.74 -9.18 11.53
N ALA A 101 -5.64 -9.21 10.77
CA ALA A 101 -4.91 -7.99 10.48
C ALA A 101 -5.78 -7.02 9.65
N HIS A 102 -5.90 -5.77 10.13
CA HIS A 102 -6.66 -4.68 9.53
C HIS A 102 -5.73 -3.54 9.14
#